data_AF-A0A5A9E346-F1
#
_entry.id   AF-A0A5A9E346-F1
#
_cell.length_a   1.000
_cell.length_b   1.000
_cell.length_c   1.000
_cell.angle_alpha   90.00
_cell.angle_beta   90.00
_cell.angle_gamma   90.00
#
_symmetry.space_group_name_H-M   'P 1'
#
loop_
_entity.id
_entity.type
_entity.pdbx_description
1 polymer ?
#
loop_
_entity_poly.entity_id
_entity_poly.type
_entity_poly.pdbx_seq_one_letter_code
_entity_poly.pdbx_strand_id
1 'polypeptide(L)' 'MRADIIEYIYAKEDLKLFLRDQPQWYRTLSRNPNELEKFEIASINHFQKTIPHRVQKFSNGVQMATMMISMFQSMNSADS' A
#
# COMPACT_ATOMS: atom_id res chain seq x y z
N MET A 1 17.75 -10.95 0.53
CA MET A 1 16.33 -11.41 0.53
C MET A 1 16.04 -11.98 -0.84
N ARG A 2 15.30 -13.08 -0.90
CA ARG A 2 15.02 -13.80 -2.15
C ARG A 2 13.99 -13.00 -2.99
N ALA A 3 14.07 -13.10 -4.32
CA ALA A 3 13.33 -12.22 -5.22
C ALA A 3 11.81 -12.43 -5.18
N ASP A 4 11.37 -13.69 -5.08
CA ASP A 4 9.99 -14.13 -4.83
C ASP A 4 9.36 -13.44 -3.60
N ILE A 5 10.12 -13.33 -2.51
CA ILE A 5 9.65 -12.67 -1.28
C ILE A 5 9.52 -11.16 -1.48
N ILE A 6 10.48 -10.54 -2.16
CA ILE A 6 10.42 -9.10 -2.47
C ILE A 6 9.20 -8.82 -3.36
N GLU A 7 9.00 -9.61 -4.40
CA GLU A 7 7.85 -9.47 -5.31
C GLU A 7 6.53 -9.60 -4.55
N TYR A 8 6.41 -10.63 -3.69
CA TYR A 8 5.24 -10.83 -2.85
C TYR A 8 4.98 -9.65 -1.88
N ILE A 9 6.02 -9.14 -1.21
CA ILE A 9 5.91 -8.00 -0.31
C ILE A 9 5.51 -6.74 -1.08
N TYR A 10 6.07 -6.52 -2.27
CA TYR A 10 5.79 -5.33 -3.07
C TYR A 10 4.42 -5.39 -3.75
N ALA A 11 3.86 -6.58 -3.96
CA ALA A 11 2.49 -6.79 -4.42
C ALA A 11 1.44 -6.40 -3.37
N LYS A 12 1.80 -6.35 -2.08
CA LYS A 12 0.91 -5.99 -0.96
C LYS A 12 1.34 -4.66 -0.34
N GLU A 13 0.54 -3.62 -0.51
CA GLU A 13 0.90 -2.26 -0.05
C GLU A 13 1.18 -2.21 1.46
N ASP A 14 0.38 -2.87 2.29
CA ASP A 14 0.58 -2.92 3.74
C ASP A 14 1.93 -3.54 4.11
N LEU A 15 2.27 -4.69 3.51
CA LEU A 15 3.55 -5.34 3.75
C LEU A 15 4.72 -4.45 3.30
N LYS A 16 4.60 -3.80 2.14
CA LYS A 16 5.60 -2.85 1.64
C LYS A 16 5.78 -1.66 2.60
N LEU A 17 4.69 -1.11 3.13
CA LEU A 17 4.73 -0.02 4.10
C LEU A 17 5.36 -0.48 5.40
N PHE A 18 4.97 -1.64 5.92
CA PHE A 18 5.54 -2.22 7.13
C PHE A 18 7.04 -2.51 6.98
N LEU A 19 7.48 -3.00 5.81
CA LEU A 19 8.90 -3.22 5.53
C LEU A 19 9.71 -1.92 5.56
N ARG A 20 9.11 -0.79 5.14
CA ARG A 20 9.73 0.54 5.22
C ARG A 20 9.77 1.06 6.66
N ASP A 21 8.70 0.86 7.41
CA ASP A 21 8.57 1.31 8.80
C ASP A 21 9.47 0.49 9.75
N GLN A 22 9.72 -0.78 9.40
CA GLN A 22 10.48 -1.73 10.21
C GLN A 22 11.59 -2.41 9.38
N PRO A 23 12.66 -1.68 9.01
CA PRO A 23 13.71 -2.17 8.11
C PRO A 23 14.53 -3.33 8.68
N GLN A 24 14.42 -3.65 9.98
CA GLN A 24 15.04 -4.87 10.52
C GLN A 24 14.55 -6.14 9.81
N TRP A 25 13.30 -6.15 9.35
CA TRP A 25 12.73 -7.27 8.61
C TRP A 25 13.45 -7.55 7.29
N TYR A 26 14.06 -6.53 6.68
CA TYR A 26 14.89 -6.71 5.49
C TYR A 26 16.07 -7.66 5.79
N ARG A 27 16.69 -7.52 6.97
CA ARG A 27 17.80 -8.38 7.41
C ARG A 27 17.28 -9.75 7.84
N THR A 28 16.15 -9.80 8.57
CA THR A 28 15.54 -11.06 9.03
C THR A 28 15.16 -11.95 7.85
N LEU A 29 14.39 -11.43 6.89
CA LEU A 29 13.96 -12.17 5.70
C LEU A 29 15.10 -12.44 4.72
N SER A 30 16.16 -11.64 4.75
CA SER A 30 17.40 -11.95 4.00
C SER A 30 18.15 -13.14 4.56
N ARG A 31 18.13 -13.32 5.89
CA ARG A 31 18.83 -14.42 6.57
C ARG A 31 17.99 -15.70 6.62
N ASN A 32 16.70 -15.56 6.89
CA ASN A 32 15.76 -16.67 6.93
C ASN A 32 14.49 -16.31 6.15
N PRO A 33 14.36 -16.77 4.89
CA PRO A 33 13.18 -16.51 4.07
C PRO A 33 11.90 -17.16 4.61
N ASN A 34 11.99 -18.17 5.49
CA ASN A 34 10.83 -18.87 6.06
C ASN A 34 10.11 -18.04 7.15
N GLU A 35 10.68 -16.89 7.53
CA GLU A 35 10.09 -15.97 8.52
C GLU A 35 9.01 -15.06 7.92
N LEU A 36 8.64 -15.27 6.65
CA LEU A 36 7.63 -14.47 5.94
C LEU A 36 6.27 -14.48 6.67
N GLU A 37 5.84 -15.62 7.20
CA GLU A 37 4.60 -15.72 7.96
C GLU A 37 4.65 -14.86 9.24
N LYS A 38 5.78 -14.86 9.96
CA LYS A 38 5.95 -14.01 11.14
C LYS A 38 5.96 -12.53 10.78
N PHE A 39 6.52 -12.18 9.63
CA PHE A 39 6.49 -10.83 9.10
C PHE A 39 5.05 -10.36 8.80
N GLU A 40 4.22 -11.22 8.21
CA GLU A 40 2.80 -10.91 7.95
C GLU A 40 2.02 -10.68 9.25
N ILE A 41 2.18 -11.58 10.23
CA ILE A 41 1.53 -11.44 11.54
C ILE A 41 1.98 -10.16 12.23
N ALA A 42 3.28 -9.82 12.16
CA ALA A 42 3.82 -8.59 12.73
C ALA A 42 3.26 -7.34 12.03
N SER A 43 3.08 -7.39 10.71
CA SER A 43 2.46 -6.31 9.91
C SER A 43 1.03 -6.06 10.36
N ILE A 44 0.22 -7.12 10.50
CA ILE A 44 -1.17 -7.02 10.95
C ILE A 44 -1.24 -6.37 12.34
N ASN A 45 -0.43 -6.87 13.29
CA ASN A 45 -0.39 -6.33 14.66
C ASN A 45 0.10 -4.88 14.71
N HIS A 46 1.02 -4.49 13.83
CA HIS A 46 1.53 -3.12 13.74
C HIS A 46 0.43 -2.18 13.25
N PHE A 47 -0.24 -2.52 12.14
CA PHE A 47 -1.30 -1.69 11.57
C PHE A 47 -2.54 -1.65 12.44
N GLN A 48 -2.95 -2.73 13.09
CA GLN A 48 -4.07 -2.70 14.04
C GLN A 48 -3.87 -1.65 15.16
N LYS A 49 -2.63 -1.29 15.48
CA LYS A 49 -2.29 -0.20 16.42
C LYS A 49 -2.21 1.18 15.75
N THR A 50 -2.19 1.26 14.42
CA THR A 50 -1.99 2.47 13.59
C THR A 50 -3.08 2.75 12.54
N ILE A 51 -4.22 2.02 12.48
CA ILE A 51 -5.34 2.29 11.55
C ILE A 51 -6.21 3.47 12.05
N PRO A 52 -5.83 4.74 11.81
CA PRO A 52 -6.88 5.70 11.44
C PRO A 52 -6.71 6.32 10.04
N HIS A 53 -5.48 6.48 9.54
CA HIS A 53 -5.23 7.44 8.43
C HIS A 53 -4.95 6.84 7.05
N ARG A 54 -4.62 5.54 6.94
CA ARG A 54 -4.16 4.95 5.67
C ARG A 54 -5.30 4.66 4.67
N VAL A 55 -6.50 4.33 5.15
CA VAL A 55 -7.70 4.14 4.30
C VAL A 55 -8.14 5.45 3.61
N GLN A 56 -7.80 6.60 4.20
CA GLN A 56 -8.13 7.91 3.64
C GLN A 56 -7.41 8.20 2.32
N LYS A 57 -6.18 7.69 2.12
CA LYS A 57 -5.42 7.94 0.88
C LYS A 57 -5.97 7.20 -0.33
N PHE A 58 -6.73 6.11 -0.12
CA PHE A 58 -7.46 5.47 -1.22
C PHE A 58 -8.59 6.36 -1.77
N SER A 59 -9.13 7.27 -0.95
CA SER A 59 -10.15 8.24 -1.41
C SER A 59 -9.55 9.35 -2.30
N ASN A 60 -8.31 9.77 -2.06
CA ASN A 60 -7.70 10.89 -2.78
C ASN A 60 -7.45 10.60 -4.27
N GLY A 61 -7.15 9.34 -4.62
CA GLY A 61 -7.03 8.92 -6.02
C GLY A 61 -8.37 8.96 -6.78
N VAL A 62 -9.46 8.55 -6.12
CA VAL A 62 -10.81 8.60 -6.69
C VAL A 62 -11.32 10.04 -6.81
N GLN A 63 -11.05 10.90 -5.83
CA GLN A 63 -11.48 12.30 -5.85
C GLN A 63 -10.92 13.06 -7.06
N MET A 64 -9.65 12.82 -7.42
CA MET A 64 -9.03 13.41 -8.61
C MET A 64 -9.66 12.89 -9.91
N ALA A 65 -9.98 11.59 -9.99
CA ALA A 65 -10.68 11.02 -11.14
C ALA A 65 -12.10 11.59 -11.32
N THR A 66 -12.85 11.76 -10.22
CA THR A 66 -14.18 12.40 -10.26
C THR A 66 -14.12 13.84 -10.73
N MET A 67 -13.09 14.60 -10.30
CA MET A 67 -12.89 15.98 -10.72
C MET A 67 -12.53 16.10 -12.22
N MET A 68 -11.75 15.15 -12.75
CA MET A 68 -11.44 15.10 -14.19
C MET A 68 -12.67 14.74 -15.03
N ILE A 69 -13.51 13.81 -14.55
CA ILE A 69 -14.76 13.42 -15.23
C ILE A 69 -15.77 14.58 -15.24
N SER A 70 -15.91 15.31 -14.14
CA SER A 70 -16.82 16.46 -14.09
C SER A 70 -16.38 17.60 -15.02
N MET A 71 -15.07 17.89 -15.09
CA MET A 71 -14.53 18.85 -16.06
C MET A 71 -14.83 18.43 -17.51
N PHE A 72 -14.65 17.15 -17.85
CA PHE A 72 -14.94 16.64 -19.20
C PHE A 72 -16.42 16.74 -19.58
N GLN A 73 -17.34 16.48 -18.63
CA GLN A 73 -18.77 16.66 -18.85
C GLN A 73 -19.14 18.14 -19.05
N SER A 74 -18.55 19.04 -18.26
CA SER A 74 -18.79 20.48 -18.37
C SER A 74 -18.28 21.07 -19.69
N MET A 75 -17.17 20.56 -20.23
CA MET A 75 -16.65 21.00 -21.53
C MET A 75 -17.53 20.56 -22.69
N ASN A 76 -18.03 19.32 -22.70
CA ASN A 76 -18.97 18.86 -23.74
C ASN A 76 -20.32 19.57 -23.66
N SER A 77 -20.76 19.97 -22.47
CA SER A 77 -22.03 20.68 -22.26
C SER A 77 -21.97 22.17 -22.64
N ALA A 78 -20.76 22.73 -22.80
CA ALA A 78 -20.56 24.14 -23.14
C ALA A 78 -20.43 24.40 -24.66
N ASP A 79 -20.41 23.34 -25.47
CA ASP A 79 -20.24 23.38 -26.94
C ASP A 79 -21.57 23.04 -27.68
N SER A 80 -22.73 23.27 -27.05
CA SER A 80 -24.08 23.08 -27.63
C SER A 80 -24.95 24.31 -27.52
#